data_AF-A0A2N0BAD6-F1
#
_entry.id   AF-A0A2N0BAD6-F1
#
_cell.length_a   1.000
_cell.length_b   1.000
_cell.length_c   1.000
_cell.angle_alpha   90.00
_cell.angle_beta   90.00
_cell.angle_gamma   90.00
#
_symmetry.space_group_name_H-M   'P 1'
#
loop_
_entity.id
_entity.type
_entity.pdbx_description
1 polymer ?
#
loop_
_entity_poly.entity_id
_entity_poly.type
_entity_poly.pdbx_seq_one_letter_code
_entity_poly.pdbx_strand_id
1 'polypeptide(L)'
;MKKISLLLTFVFLSAYALTAQEKQSPDLPSGIPEDNPKELPKSQEKKPEFGFSQSVANDVFVLGNSLFGERLSRRNNESYGTFSPGLVLGTFLNFYTPIPGFRLNLIMANPLIGRSNTDNDFFYQSTPGGPDQSDKVVKALESGNLTFDPNQVRPRKENNGLRDYFIGQIVYEWNTSIGQFFTGFLIVNSANYPSNSSLFNYTLGWKPSILAYLKPEIVSNYRLSSETNGVNQGNSHHRAAVGHEYGLVGELKFNPSLQVGYQYFNNNTDRRSGVTDVTAKLQLNFKDVNVSVSDVYRPDLYLFDNDRVYPKPSGVAADNDAEDGKETDPSKIHGTYNQAVASAIQSLPLDAASKSHLLNSYQQQHLPKHHLVVNLGYMTKF
;
A
#
# COMPACT_ATOMS: atom_id res chain seq x y z
N MET A 1 20.71 15.58 -19.88
CA MET A 1 19.62 15.94 -20.81
C MET A 1 19.48 15.03 -22.06
N LYS A 2 20.40 14.09 -22.36
CA LYS A 2 20.28 13.21 -23.56
C LYS A 2 19.45 11.91 -23.41
N LYS A 3 18.91 11.60 -22.22
CA LYS A 3 18.13 10.35 -21.98
C LYS A 3 16.60 10.49 -22.10
N ILE A 4 16.07 11.72 -22.13
CA ILE A 4 14.62 11.98 -22.25
C ILE A 4 14.16 11.99 -23.71
N SER A 5 15.07 12.30 -24.65
CA SER A 5 14.75 12.39 -26.08
C SER A 5 14.40 11.04 -26.71
N LEU A 6 14.97 9.93 -26.23
CA LEU A 6 14.73 8.60 -26.81
C LEU A 6 13.31 8.09 -26.50
N LEU A 7 12.77 8.45 -25.32
CA LEU A 7 11.43 8.08 -24.88
C LEU A 7 10.34 8.84 -25.67
N LEU A 8 10.57 10.13 -25.96
CA LEU A 8 9.66 10.95 -26.77
C LEU A 8 9.68 10.57 -28.26
N THR A 9 10.82 10.11 -28.79
CA THR A 9 10.92 9.71 -30.20
C THR A 9 10.21 8.38 -30.47
N PHE A 10 10.12 7.49 -29.47
CA PHE A 10 9.35 6.24 -29.58
C PHE A 10 7.83 6.48 -29.54
N VAL A 11 7.38 7.51 -28.81
CA VAL A 11 5.97 7.88 -28.67
C VAL A 11 5.40 8.53 -29.94
N PHE A 12 6.23 9.21 -30.74
CA PHE A 12 5.76 9.83 -31.99
C PHE A 12 5.76 8.90 -33.22
N LEU A 13 6.54 7.82 -33.21
CA LEU A 13 6.60 6.87 -34.33
C LEU A 13 5.48 5.82 -34.32
N SER A 14 4.79 5.62 -33.20
CA SER A 14 3.66 4.69 -33.09
C SER A 14 2.31 5.27 -33.50
N ALA A 15 2.24 6.57 -33.82
CA ALA A 15 0.99 7.24 -34.22
C ALA A 15 0.52 6.94 -35.66
N TYR A 16 1.24 6.08 -36.42
CA TYR A 16 0.98 5.86 -37.86
C TYR A 16 0.52 4.46 -38.28
N ALA A 17 0.22 3.54 -37.34
CA ALA A 17 -0.34 2.23 -37.69
C ALA A 17 -1.59 1.97 -36.82
N LEU A 18 -2.77 2.27 -37.35
CA LEU A 18 -3.65 1.32 -38.06
C LEU A 18 -4.55 0.53 -37.12
N THR A 19 -5.83 0.89 -37.24
CA THR A 19 -7.05 0.09 -37.14
C THR A 19 -6.86 -1.43 -37.20
N ALA A 20 -7.42 -2.17 -36.22
CA ALA A 20 -8.61 -3.02 -36.40
C ALA A 20 -8.71 -4.17 -35.37
N GLN A 21 -9.94 -4.31 -34.86
CA GLN A 21 -10.65 -5.53 -34.48
C GLN A 21 -10.35 -6.23 -33.14
N GLU A 22 -11.44 -6.33 -32.37
CA GLU A 22 -11.60 -6.82 -31.02
C GLU A 22 -11.24 -8.32 -30.86
N LYS A 23 -10.28 -8.59 -29.98
CA LYS A 23 -10.23 -9.82 -29.18
C LYS A 23 -9.85 -9.46 -27.75
N GLN A 24 -10.80 -9.66 -26.84
CA GLN A 24 -10.66 -9.49 -25.39
C GLN A 24 -9.48 -10.34 -24.90
N SER A 25 -8.41 -9.65 -24.48
CA SER A 25 -7.46 -10.23 -23.52
C SER A 25 -7.94 -9.82 -22.12
N PRO A 26 -7.72 -10.66 -21.10
CA PRO A 26 -8.06 -10.32 -19.73
C PRO A 26 -7.27 -9.10 -19.27
N ASP A 27 -7.95 -7.96 -19.22
CA ASP A 27 -7.45 -6.73 -18.63
C ASP A 27 -7.16 -6.92 -17.12
N LEU A 28 -6.04 -6.38 -16.64
CA LEU A 28 -5.74 -6.22 -15.21
C LEU A 28 -5.84 -4.73 -14.80
N PRO A 29 -7.03 -4.24 -14.39
CA PRO A 29 -7.14 -3.07 -13.54
C PRO A 29 -7.99 -3.38 -12.30
N SER A 30 -7.46 -3.01 -11.14
CA SER A 30 -8.21 -2.92 -9.88
C SER A 30 -8.85 -4.20 -9.28
N GLY A 31 -8.63 -5.37 -9.87
CA GLY A 31 -9.14 -6.65 -9.35
C GLY A 31 -10.47 -7.10 -9.94
N ILE A 32 -10.89 -6.60 -11.11
CA ILE A 32 -12.12 -7.05 -11.77
C ILE A 32 -11.85 -7.31 -13.26
N PRO A 33 -11.98 -8.56 -13.77
CA PRO A 33 -11.94 -8.84 -15.20
C PRO A 33 -13.11 -8.14 -15.91
N GLU A 34 -12.80 -7.42 -16.98
CA GLU A 34 -13.81 -6.78 -17.82
C GLU A 34 -14.54 -7.77 -18.72
N ASP A 35 -15.83 -8.00 -18.48
CA ASP A 35 -16.73 -8.53 -19.49
C ASP A 35 -17.35 -7.38 -20.29
N ASN A 36 -17.40 -7.57 -21.60
CA ASN A 36 -17.97 -6.63 -22.56
C ASN A 36 -19.44 -6.35 -22.17
N PRO A 37 -19.86 -5.07 -21.98
CA PRO A 37 -21.15 -4.69 -21.37
C PRO A 37 -22.42 -5.16 -22.09
N LYS A 38 -22.32 -5.84 -23.24
CA LYS A 38 -23.45 -6.42 -23.99
C LYS A 38 -23.76 -7.88 -23.67
N GLU A 39 -22.92 -8.57 -22.89
CA GLU A 39 -23.11 -9.98 -22.58
C GLU A 39 -22.88 -10.27 -21.09
N LEU A 40 -23.86 -9.95 -20.25
CA LEU A 40 -24.01 -10.78 -19.06
C LEU A 40 -24.34 -12.19 -19.53
N PRO A 41 -23.59 -13.22 -19.11
CA PRO A 41 -23.88 -14.57 -19.53
C PRO A 41 -25.31 -14.93 -19.11
N LYS A 42 -26.16 -15.26 -20.09
CA LYS A 42 -27.39 -16.00 -19.81
C LYS A 42 -26.99 -17.28 -19.06
N SER A 43 -27.85 -17.75 -18.16
CA SER A 43 -27.67 -18.87 -17.21
C SER A 43 -27.29 -20.25 -17.82
N GLN A 44 -26.73 -20.32 -19.01
CA GLN A 44 -26.34 -21.55 -19.67
C GLN A 44 -24.90 -21.93 -19.31
N GLU A 45 -24.79 -22.96 -18.45
CA GLU A 45 -23.68 -23.92 -18.32
C GLU A 45 -22.24 -23.42 -18.56
N LYS A 46 -21.83 -22.31 -17.93
CA LYS A 46 -20.39 -22.06 -17.79
C LYS A 46 -19.83 -23.00 -16.72
N LYS A 47 -18.87 -23.84 -17.11
CA LYS A 47 -18.04 -24.59 -16.16
C LYS A 47 -17.32 -23.58 -15.24
N PRO A 48 -17.05 -23.92 -13.97
CA PRO A 48 -16.22 -23.09 -13.14
C PRO A 48 -14.88 -22.86 -13.85
N GLU A 49 -14.62 -21.62 -14.26
CA GLU A 49 -13.32 -21.22 -14.80
C GLU A 49 -12.46 -20.69 -13.65
N PHE A 50 -11.16 -20.93 -13.73
CA PHE A 50 -10.20 -20.49 -12.72
C PHE A 50 -9.12 -19.64 -13.38
N GLY A 51 -9.07 -18.37 -13.00
CA GLY A 51 -8.01 -17.46 -13.41
C GLY A 51 -6.89 -17.47 -12.38
N PHE A 52 -5.67 -17.75 -12.82
CA PHE A 52 -4.48 -17.69 -11.97
C PHE A 52 -3.51 -16.63 -12.49
N SER A 53 -3.05 -15.74 -11.62
CA SER A 53 -1.90 -14.90 -11.94
C SER A 53 -0.99 -14.72 -10.74
N GLN A 54 0.29 -14.53 -11.04
CA GLN A 54 1.31 -14.18 -10.07
C GLN A 54 1.98 -12.90 -10.49
N SER A 55 2.37 -12.08 -9.53
CA SER A 55 3.11 -10.87 -9.83
C SER A 55 4.10 -10.54 -8.72
N VAL A 56 5.23 -9.98 -9.08
CA VAL A 56 6.21 -9.48 -8.13
C VAL A 56 6.21 -7.96 -8.21
N ALA A 57 5.91 -7.32 -7.08
CA ALA A 57 5.91 -5.87 -6.95
C ALA A 57 6.82 -5.42 -5.80
N ASN A 58 7.29 -4.17 -5.85
CA ASN A 58 8.08 -3.61 -4.76
C ASN A 58 7.24 -3.11 -3.56
N ASP A 59 5.93 -2.91 -3.79
CA ASP A 59 4.96 -2.60 -2.75
C ASP A 59 3.53 -2.93 -3.23
N VAL A 60 2.57 -2.90 -2.32
CA VAL A 60 1.13 -3.04 -2.61
C VAL A 60 0.38 -1.92 -1.91
N PHE A 61 -0.42 -1.18 -2.68
CA PHE A 61 -1.24 -0.10 -2.16
C PHE A 61 -2.71 -0.51 -2.07
N VAL A 62 -3.34 -0.23 -0.93
CA VAL A 62 -4.78 -0.43 -0.71
C VAL A 62 -5.36 0.83 -0.07
N LEU A 63 -6.33 1.45 -0.76
CA LEU A 63 -7.01 2.68 -0.32
C LEU A 63 -6.01 3.80 0.03
N GLY A 64 -4.97 3.98 -0.80
CA GLY A 64 -3.88 4.95 -0.60
C GLY A 64 -2.77 4.53 0.38
N ASN A 65 -2.92 3.41 1.09
CA ASN A 65 -1.93 2.96 2.09
C ASN A 65 -0.94 1.96 1.52
N SER A 66 0.34 2.14 1.85
CA SER A 66 1.39 1.15 1.63
C SER A 66 1.18 -0.02 2.60
N LEU A 67 1.02 -1.23 2.06
CA LEU A 67 0.92 -2.43 2.90
C LEU A 67 2.29 -2.95 3.33
N PHE A 68 3.36 -2.67 2.57
CA PHE A 68 4.67 -3.25 2.82
C PHE A 68 5.80 -2.22 2.90
N GLY A 69 5.91 -1.29 1.96
CA GLY A 69 7.08 -0.40 1.83
C GLY A 69 7.35 0.48 3.07
N GLU A 70 6.32 1.10 3.62
CA GLU A 70 6.46 1.92 4.83
C GLU A 70 6.77 1.06 6.07
N ARG A 71 6.16 -0.13 6.16
CA ARG A 71 6.45 -1.10 7.23
C ARG A 71 7.88 -1.62 7.14
N LEU A 72 8.36 -1.85 5.92
CA LEU A 72 9.72 -2.28 5.63
C LEU A 72 10.73 -1.21 6.08
N SER A 73 10.43 0.07 5.80
CA SER A 73 11.26 1.20 6.23
C SER A 73 11.35 1.28 7.77
N ARG A 74 10.20 1.16 8.46
CA ARG A 74 10.15 1.06 9.93
C ARG A 74 11.01 -0.08 10.46
N ARG A 75 10.80 -1.29 9.92
CA ARG A 75 11.56 -2.48 10.31
C ARG A 75 13.07 -2.34 10.07
N ASN A 76 13.48 -1.61 9.05
CA ASN A 76 14.89 -1.43 8.72
C ASN A 76 15.52 -0.20 9.39
N ASN A 77 14.75 0.63 10.13
CA ASN A 77 15.20 1.95 10.63
C ASN A 77 15.74 2.80 9.47
N GLU A 78 14.97 2.82 8.39
CA GLU A 78 15.19 3.60 7.18
C GLU A 78 14.14 4.70 7.10
N SER A 79 14.54 5.89 6.66
CA SER A 79 13.63 7.00 6.35
C SER A 79 12.60 6.56 5.29
N TYR A 80 11.40 7.15 5.33
CA TYR A 80 10.39 6.85 4.33
C TYR A 80 10.85 7.41 2.99
N GLY A 81 10.73 6.60 1.94
CA GLY A 81 11.17 6.96 0.59
C GLY A 81 10.06 6.85 -0.44
N THR A 82 10.24 7.52 -1.58
CA THR A 82 9.37 7.39 -2.75
C THR A 82 9.45 6.01 -3.40
N PHE A 83 10.53 5.26 -3.20
CA PHE A 83 10.68 3.92 -3.74
C PHE A 83 10.99 2.95 -2.61
N SER A 84 10.11 1.96 -2.43
CA SER A 84 10.34 0.85 -1.51
C SER A 84 11.30 -0.16 -2.15
N PRO A 85 12.35 -0.63 -1.47
CA PRO A 85 13.17 -1.77 -1.90
C PRO A 85 12.47 -3.11 -1.62
N GLY A 86 11.18 -3.08 -1.27
CA GLY A 86 10.36 -4.25 -1.03
C GLY A 86 10.36 -5.22 -2.20
N LEU A 87 10.00 -6.46 -1.90
CA LEU A 87 9.71 -7.47 -2.88
C LEU A 87 8.53 -8.27 -2.35
N VAL A 88 7.42 -8.27 -3.07
CA VAL A 88 6.14 -8.85 -2.65
C VAL A 88 5.63 -9.71 -3.79
N LEU A 89 5.37 -10.99 -3.49
CA LEU A 89 4.69 -11.89 -4.39
C LEU A 89 3.17 -11.76 -4.19
N GLY A 90 2.50 -11.22 -5.19
CA GLY A 90 1.05 -11.25 -5.34
C GLY A 90 0.62 -12.53 -6.06
N THR A 91 -0.27 -13.31 -5.47
CA THR A 91 -0.96 -14.42 -6.14
C THR A 91 -2.44 -14.06 -6.23
N PHE A 92 -3.03 -14.15 -7.41
CA PHE A 92 -4.41 -13.76 -7.67
C PHE A 92 -5.17 -14.95 -8.22
N LEU A 93 -6.27 -15.30 -7.54
CA LEU A 93 -7.19 -16.34 -7.92
C LEU A 93 -8.54 -15.70 -8.22
N ASN A 94 -9.06 -15.93 -9.42
CA ASN A 94 -10.39 -15.48 -9.81
C ASN A 94 -11.26 -16.71 -10.03
N PHE A 95 -12.35 -16.80 -9.27
CA PHE A 95 -13.33 -17.88 -9.37
C PHE A 95 -14.58 -17.36 -10.06
N TYR A 96 -14.86 -17.92 -11.25
CA TYR A 96 -16.09 -17.67 -11.97
C TYR A 96 -17.13 -18.68 -11.51
N THR A 97 -18.18 -18.20 -10.87
CA THR A 97 -19.21 -19.08 -10.34
C THR A 97 -20.28 -19.35 -11.41
N PRO A 98 -21.02 -20.46 -11.32
CA PRO A 98 -22.14 -20.73 -12.22
C PRO A 98 -23.32 -19.78 -11.98
N ILE A 99 -23.31 -18.97 -10.92
CA ILE A 99 -24.34 -17.97 -10.63
C ILE A 99 -24.03 -16.71 -11.45
N PRO A 100 -24.89 -16.30 -12.39
CA PRO A 100 -24.64 -15.10 -13.20
C PRO A 100 -24.40 -13.87 -12.33
N GLY A 101 -23.34 -13.13 -12.63
CA GLY A 101 -22.95 -11.92 -11.91
C GLY A 101 -22.20 -12.17 -10.60
N PHE A 102 -22.18 -13.38 -10.05
CA PHE A 102 -21.47 -13.66 -8.80
C PHE A 102 -20.01 -14.08 -9.07
N ARG A 103 -19.07 -13.37 -8.42
CA ARG A 103 -17.62 -13.56 -8.53
C ARG A 103 -16.96 -13.61 -7.16
N LEU A 104 -15.91 -14.41 -7.06
CA LEU A 104 -15.01 -14.46 -5.91
C LEU A 104 -13.58 -14.24 -6.39
N ASN A 105 -12.91 -13.24 -5.83
CA ASN A 105 -11.50 -12.98 -6.08
C ASN A 105 -10.72 -13.15 -4.78
N LEU A 106 -9.59 -13.83 -4.84
CA LEU A 106 -8.65 -13.97 -3.73
C LEU A 106 -7.28 -13.46 -4.16
N ILE A 107 -6.70 -12.58 -3.38
CA ILE A 107 -5.35 -12.08 -3.57
C ILE A 107 -4.54 -12.41 -2.33
N MET A 108 -3.41 -13.07 -2.51
CA MET A 108 -2.42 -13.30 -1.47
C MET A 108 -1.23 -12.40 -1.78
N ALA A 109 -0.85 -11.52 -0.85
CA ALA A 109 0.33 -10.70 -0.98
C ALA A 109 1.34 -11.10 0.10
N ASN A 110 2.43 -11.72 -0.34
CA ASN A 110 3.43 -12.32 0.52
C ASN A 110 4.75 -11.56 0.34
N PRO A 111 5.30 -10.91 1.38
CA PRO A 111 6.60 -10.28 1.28
C PRO A 111 7.64 -11.39 1.03
N LEU A 112 8.57 -11.18 0.11
CA LEU A 112 9.67 -12.09 -0.19
C LEU A 112 10.94 -11.71 0.60
N ILE A 113 11.04 -10.45 1.04
CA ILE A 113 12.14 -9.98 1.88
C ILE A 113 11.67 -9.58 3.26
N GLY A 114 12.52 -9.85 4.25
CA GLY A 114 12.26 -9.66 5.68
C GLY A 114 10.89 -10.14 6.14
N ARG A 115 10.59 -11.37 5.70
CA ARG A 115 9.62 -12.30 6.26
C ARG A 115 9.96 -12.75 7.68
N SER A 116 11.11 -12.34 8.23
CA SER A 116 11.34 -12.49 9.66
C SER A 116 10.19 -11.76 10.34
N ASN A 117 9.34 -12.51 11.05
CA ASN A 117 8.19 -12.03 11.82
C ASN A 117 8.69 -11.15 12.96
N THR A 118 9.34 -10.04 12.61
CA THR A 118 10.22 -9.29 13.49
C THR A 118 10.30 -7.79 13.11
N ASP A 119 9.59 -6.95 13.87
CA ASP A 119 9.66 -5.50 14.07
C ASP A 119 11.04 -5.14 14.58
N ASN A 120 11.33 -3.85 14.67
CA ASN A 120 12.66 -3.43 15.00
C ASN A 120 12.65 -2.15 15.80
N ASP A 121 12.55 -2.35 17.11
CA ASP A 121 12.78 -1.27 18.04
C ASP A 121 14.30 -0.99 18.19
N PHE A 122 15.18 -1.79 17.57
CA PHE A 122 16.64 -1.73 17.63
C PHE A 122 17.21 -1.50 19.05
N PHE A 123 16.42 -1.81 20.08
CA PHE A 123 16.80 -1.63 21.45
C PHE A 123 17.94 -2.59 21.78
N TYR A 124 18.83 -2.13 22.65
CA TYR A 124 19.81 -3.02 23.25
C TYR A 124 19.08 -3.94 24.23
N GLN A 125 19.09 -5.24 23.97
CA GLN A 125 18.41 -6.21 24.82
C GLN A 125 19.32 -7.40 25.09
N SER A 126 19.23 -7.95 26.29
CA SER A 126 19.96 -9.17 26.67
C SER A 126 19.40 -10.42 25.98
N THR A 127 18.10 -10.43 25.68
CA THR A 127 17.37 -11.54 25.03
C THR A 127 16.34 -10.99 24.06
N PRO A 128 15.89 -11.73 23.03
CA PRO A 128 14.80 -11.27 22.15
C PRO A 128 13.52 -11.07 22.96
N GLY A 129 12.79 -9.96 22.78
CA GLY A 129 11.60 -9.64 23.58
C GLY A 129 11.92 -9.18 25.02
N GLY A 130 13.20 -8.91 25.30
CA GLY A 130 13.67 -8.51 26.63
C GLY A 130 13.45 -7.02 26.91
N PRO A 131 13.60 -6.57 28.16
CA PRO A 131 13.51 -5.15 28.48
C PRO A 131 14.59 -4.35 27.73
N ASP A 132 14.25 -3.12 27.32
CA ASP A 132 15.20 -2.19 26.73
C ASP A 132 16.32 -1.84 27.73
N GLN A 133 17.56 -2.01 27.29
CA GLN A 133 18.79 -1.73 28.02
C GLN A 133 19.63 -0.65 27.35
N SER A 134 19.07 0.06 26.37
CA SER A 134 19.73 1.13 25.63
C SER A 134 20.38 2.18 26.54
N ASP A 135 19.68 2.61 27.59
CA ASP A 135 20.20 3.56 28.57
C ASP A 135 21.50 3.10 29.25
N LYS A 136 21.65 1.79 29.48
CA LYS A 136 22.88 1.24 30.07
C LYS A 136 24.05 1.34 29.10
N VAL A 137 23.78 1.14 27.82
CA VAL A 137 24.77 1.25 26.75
C VAL A 137 25.21 2.71 26.59
N VAL A 138 24.26 3.63 26.53
CA VAL A 138 24.55 5.08 26.43
C VAL A 138 25.38 5.55 27.62
N LYS A 139 24.96 5.23 28.86
CA LYS A 139 25.72 5.60 30.07
C LYS A 139 27.13 5.01 30.10
N ALA A 140 27.32 3.78 29.60
CA ALA A 140 28.65 3.19 29.54
C ALA A 140 29.56 3.90 28.53
N LEU A 141 29.01 4.36 27.40
CA LEU A 141 29.73 5.15 26.41
C LEU A 141 30.08 6.55 26.94
N GLU A 142 29.15 7.20 27.64
CA GLU A 142 29.35 8.53 28.22
C GLU A 142 30.34 8.53 29.39
N SER A 143 30.25 7.54 30.27
CA SER A 143 31.09 7.46 31.49
C SER A 143 32.40 6.69 31.29
N GLY A 144 32.53 5.95 30.19
CA GLY A 144 33.63 5.00 29.96
C GLY A 144 33.58 3.76 30.85
N ASN A 145 32.52 3.58 31.65
CA ASN A 145 32.39 2.46 32.59
C ASN A 145 31.35 1.43 32.11
N LEU A 146 31.79 0.20 31.88
CA LEU A 146 30.95 -0.87 31.35
C LEU A 146 30.11 -1.50 32.47
N THR A 147 28.80 -1.23 32.48
CA THR A 147 27.84 -1.69 33.51
C THR A 147 26.98 -2.90 33.09
N PHE A 148 27.29 -3.49 31.93
CA PHE A 148 26.57 -4.63 31.35
C PHE A 148 27.53 -5.56 30.60
N ASP A 149 27.12 -6.80 30.34
CA ASP A 149 27.91 -7.72 29.51
C ASP A 149 27.69 -7.40 28.01
N PRO A 150 28.71 -6.93 27.28
CA PRO A 150 28.60 -6.55 25.87
C PRO A 150 28.37 -7.76 24.96
N ASN A 151 28.64 -8.99 25.43
CA ASN A 151 28.35 -10.21 24.66
C ASN A 151 26.88 -10.60 24.73
N GLN A 152 26.15 -10.15 25.76
CA GLN A 152 24.74 -10.47 25.96
C GLN A 152 23.83 -9.35 25.46
N VAL A 153 24.20 -8.10 25.76
CA VAL A 153 23.42 -6.90 25.42
C VAL A 153 23.83 -6.43 24.04
N ARG A 154 22.96 -6.70 23.07
CA ARG A 154 23.15 -6.31 21.68
C ARG A 154 21.86 -5.77 21.11
N PRO A 155 21.92 -4.96 20.04
CA PRO A 155 20.72 -4.56 19.32
C PRO A 155 20.00 -5.81 18.86
N ARG A 156 18.73 -5.95 19.22
CA ARG A 156 17.90 -7.08 18.80
C ARG A 156 16.75 -6.58 17.94
N LYS A 157 16.35 -7.44 17.00
CA LYS A 157 15.15 -7.27 16.21
C LYS A 157 14.02 -8.02 16.95
N GLU A 158 12.89 -7.36 17.20
CA GLU A 158 11.70 -7.72 18.00
C GLU A 158 10.59 -8.34 17.16
N ASN A 159 9.66 -9.23 17.57
CA ASN A 159 8.91 -10.14 16.66
C ASN A 159 7.64 -9.65 15.83
N ASN A 160 7.57 -8.53 15.05
CA ASN A 160 6.50 -8.20 14.04
C ASN A 160 6.79 -7.37 12.72
N GLY A 161 7.55 -7.87 11.73
CA GLY A 161 8.17 -7.01 10.68
C GLY A 161 7.40 -6.76 9.36
N LEU A 162 6.92 -7.81 8.69
CA LEU A 162 6.07 -7.70 7.49
C LEU A 162 5.09 -8.87 7.49
N ARG A 163 3.83 -8.59 7.16
CA ARG A 163 2.74 -9.55 7.31
C ARG A 163 2.41 -10.18 5.97
N ASP A 164 1.97 -11.44 5.98
CA ASP A 164 1.28 -12.01 4.83
C ASP A 164 -0.14 -11.44 4.81
N TYR A 165 -0.58 -10.96 3.65
CA TYR A 165 -1.93 -10.40 3.48
C TYR A 165 -2.79 -11.31 2.62
N PHE A 166 -4.03 -11.49 3.06
CA PHE A 166 -5.08 -12.18 2.34
C PHE A 166 -6.21 -11.19 2.07
N ILE A 167 -6.44 -10.90 0.79
CA ILE A 167 -7.46 -9.98 0.33
C ILE A 167 -8.53 -10.77 -0.40
N GLY A 168 -9.74 -10.83 0.15
CA GLY A 168 -10.89 -11.47 -0.47
C GLY A 168 -11.87 -10.44 -1.01
N GLN A 169 -12.40 -10.69 -2.20
CA GLN A 169 -13.49 -9.91 -2.76
C GLN A 169 -14.63 -10.84 -3.16
N ILE A 170 -15.81 -10.60 -2.62
CA ILE A 170 -17.04 -11.30 -3.01
C ILE A 170 -17.91 -10.26 -3.69
N VAL A 171 -18.32 -10.49 -4.93
CA VAL A 171 -19.04 -9.48 -5.73
C VAL A 171 -20.23 -10.10 -6.44
N TYR A 172 -21.33 -9.36 -6.50
CA TYR A 172 -22.45 -9.58 -7.39
C TYR A 172 -22.58 -8.39 -8.35
N GLU A 173 -22.63 -8.67 -9.65
CA GLU A 173 -22.68 -7.67 -10.73
C GLU A 173 -23.98 -7.79 -11.53
N TRP A 174 -24.54 -6.65 -11.95
CA TRP A 174 -25.69 -6.62 -12.85
C TRP A 174 -25.63 -5.42 -13.78
N ASN A 175 -26.22 -5.55 -14.97
CA ASN A 175 -26.21 -4.52 -15.98
C ASN A 175 -27.54 -3.76 -16.01
N THR A 176 -27.44 -2.48 -16.31
CA THR A 176 -28.57 -1.57 -16.53
C THR A 176 -28.31 -0.77 -17.81
N SER A 177 -29.28 0.02 -18.25
CA SER A 177 -29.09 0.92 -19.41
C SER A 177 -28.00 1.99 -19.17
N ILE A 178 -27.72 2.33 -17.92
CA ILE A 178 -26.75 3.37 -17.52
C ILE A 178 -25.38 2.80 -17.12
N GLY A 179 -25.16 1.50 -17.32
CA GLY A 179 -23.89 0.84 -17.03
C GLY A 179 -24.05 -0.39 -16.12
N GLN A 180 -22.90 -0.91 -15.69
CA GLN A 180 -22.82 -2.08 -14.83
C GLN A 180 -22.71 -1.64 -13.37
N PHE A 181 -23.55 -2.18 -12.50
CA PHE A 181 -23.43 -2.02 -11.07
C PHE A 181 -22.86 -3.28 -10.45
N PHE A 182 -22.20 -3.12 -9.32
CA PHE A 182 -21.73 -4.23 -8.54
C PHE A 182 -21.78 -3.95 -7.05
N THR A 183 -21.96 -5.01 -6.26
CA THR A 183 -21.95 -4.90 -4.80
C THR A 183 -21.35 -6.14 -4.16
N GLY A 184 -20.88 -6.03 -2.93
CA GLY A 184 -20.48 -7.17 -2.15
C GLY A 184 -19.52 -6.77 -1.03
N PHE A 185 -18.46 -7.54 -0.84
CA PHE A 185 -17.55 -7.36 0.27
C PHE A 185 -16.09 -7.36 -0.16
N LEU A 186 -15.32 -6.47 0.46
CA LEU A 186 -13.85 -6.45 0.42
C LEU A 186 -13.34 -6.78 1.83
N ILE A 187 -12.55 -7.84 1.93
CA ILE A 187 -11.93 -8.31 3.17
C ILE A 187 -10.44 -8.21 2.99
N VAL A 188 -9.73 -7.57 3.92
CA VAL A 188 -8.27 -7.64 4.02
C VAL A 188 -7.92 -8.16 5.40
N ASN A 189 -7.27 -9.32 5.43
CA ASN A 189 -6.79 -9.96 6.64
C ASN A 189 -5.26 -9.98 6.60
N SER A 190 -4.63 -9.62 7.71
CA SER A 190 -3.21 -9.88 7.90
C SER A 190 -3.00 -11.14 8.74
N ALA A 191 -2.34 -12.13 8.15
CA ALA A 191 -1.93 -13.31 8.89
C ALA A 191 -0.79 -12.95 9.85
N ASN A 192 -0.73 -13.66 10.98
CA ASN A 192 0.26 -13.48 12.04
C ASN A 192 0.16 -12.16 12.82
N TYR A 193 -0.97 -11.44 12.77
CA TYR A 193 -1.21 -10.31 13.67
C TYR A 193 -1.87 -10.78 14.99
N PRO A 194 -1.50 -10.23 16.17
CA PRO A 194 -2.06 -10.66 17.45
C PRO A 194 -3.54 -10.34 17.63
N SER A 195 -4.12 -9.49 16.78
CA SER A 195 -5.56 -9.21 16.81
C SER A 195 -6.30 -10.06 15.77
N ASN A 196 -7.37 -10.75 16.17
CA ASN A 196 -8.29 -11.48 15.28
C ASN A 196 -9.18 -10.56 14.41
N SER A 197 -8.81 -9.29 14.26
CA SER A 197 -9.57 -8.28 13.53
C SER A 197 -9.12 -8.24 12.07
N SER A 198 -10.03 -7.93 11.15
CA SER A 198 -9.76 -7.77 9.71
C SER A 198 -10.33 -6.44 9.26
N LEU A 199 -9.77 -5.89 8.18
CA LEU A 199 -10.46 -4.87 7.41
C LEU A 199 -11.63 -5.54 6.67
N PHE A 200 -12.86 -5.14 6.97
CA PHE A 200 -14.05 -5.63 6.30
C PHE A 200 -14.90 -4.47 5.82
N ASN A 201 -15.12 -4.39 4.51
CA ASN A 201 -15.91 -3.35 3.88
C ASN A 201 -17.07 -3.96 3.09
N TYR A 202 -18.25 -3.33 3.19
CA TYR A 202 -19.28 -3.44 2.16
C TYR A 202 -18.89 -2.58 0.96
N THR A 203 -18.96 -3.13 -0.24
CA THR A 203 -18.58 -2.46 -1.48
C THR A 203 -19.81 -2.22 -2.35
N LEU A 204 -19.90 -1.03 -2.91
CA LEU A 204 -20.82 -0.68 -3.98
C LEU A 204 -20.02 -0.01 -5.10
N GLY A 205 -20.23 -0.43 -6.33
CA GLY A 205 -19.58 0.18 -7.47
C GLY A 205 -20.48 0.30 -8.70
N TRP A 206 -20.07 1.19 -9.59
CA TRP A 206 -20.74 1.51 -10.82
C TRP A 206 -19.70 1.77 -11.90
N LYS A 207 -19.85 1.09 -13.04
CA LYS A 207 -19.10 1.30 -14.27
C LYS A 207 -20.05 1.97 -15.27
N PRO A 208 -20.06 3.31 -15.37
CA PRO A 208 -20.95 4.03 -16.26
C PRO A 208 -20.79 3.60 -17.72
N SER A 209 -21.89 3.61 -18.47
CA SER A 209 -21.83 3.47 -19.94
C SER A 209 -21.42 4.76 -20.65
N ILE A 210 -21.47 5.91 -19.95
CA ILE A 210 -20.94 7.18 -20.47
C ILE A 210 -19.41 7.11 -20.52
N LEU A 211 -18.80 7.65 -21.58
CA LEU A 211 -17.36 7.57 -21.81
C LEU A 211 -16.81 6.12 -21.79
N ALA A 212 -17.56 5.14 -22.29
CA ALA A 212 -17.18 3.72 -22.32
C ALA A 212 -15.76 3.48 -22.88
N TYR A 213 -15.28 4.36 -23.77
CA TYR A 213 -13.89 4.35 -24.24
C TYR A 213 -12.87 4.41 -23.08
N LEU A 214 -13.09 5.26 -22.08
CA LEU A 214 -12.21 5.42 -20.92
C LEU A 214 -12.55 4.47 -19.76
N LYS A 215 -13.51 3.56 -19.97
CA LYS A 215 -13.94 2.53 -19.02
C LYS A 215 -14.04 3.07 -17.58
N PRO A 216 -14.86 4.11 -17.33
CA PRO A 216 -14.92 4.74 -16.03
C PRO A 216 -15.46 3.76 -14.98
N GLU A 217 -14.97 3.90 -13.76
CA GLU A 217 -15.42 3.12 -12.61
C GLU A 217 -15.48 4.01 -11.37
N ILE A 218 -16.56 3.88 -10.61
CA ILE A 218 -16.73 4.50 -9.31
C ILE A 218 -16.97 3.38 -8.30
N VAL A 219 -16.23 3.39 -7.19
CA VAL A 219 -16.32 2.38 -6.13
C VAL A 219 -16.41 3.09 -4.78
N SER A 220 -17.30 2.62 -3.92
CA SER A 220 -17.46 3.06 -2.55
C SER A 220 -17.34 1.86 -1.62
N ASN A 221 -16.40 1.93 -0.69
CA ASN A 221 -16.14 0.94 0.34
C ASN A 221 -16.61 1.51 1.68
N TYR A 222 -17.64 0.92 2.27
CA TYR A 222 -18.18 1.29 3.59
C TYR A 222 -17.65 0.32 4.64
N ARG A 223 -17.02 0.85 5.67
CA ARG A 223 -16.37 0.08 6.72
C ARG A 223 -17.39 -0.63 7.61
N LEU A 224 -17.22 -1.93 7.77
CA LEU A 224 -17.96 -2.75 8.74
C LEU A 224 -17.08 -3.15 9.92
N SER A 225 -15.80 -3.46 9.69
CA SER A 225 -14.82 -3.70 10.77
C SER A 225 -13.39 -3.36 10.33
N SER A 226 -12.52 -3.09 11.30
CA SER A 226 -11.11 -2.70 11.07
C SER A 226 -10.17 -3.48 11.98
N GLU A 227 -8.91 -3.66 11.54
CA GLU A 227 -7.82 -4.06 12.42
C GLU A 227 -7.61 -3.01 13.52
N THR A 228 -7.29 -3.47 14.74
CA THR A 228 -7.27 -2.65 15.96
C THR A 228 -6.21 -1.54 15.98
N ASN A 229 -5.34 -1.44 14.97
CA ASN A 229 -4.35 -0.38 14.76
C ASN A 229 -4.17 -0.02 13.26
N GLY A 230 -5.20 -0.24 12.43
CA GLY A 230 -5.10 0.02 10.98
C GLY A 230 -5.19 1.50 10.62
N VAL A 231 -4.42 1.95 9.62
CA VAL A 231 -4.68 3.20 8.90
C VAL A 231 -6.11 3.16 8.32
N ASN A 232 -6.80 4.29 8.25
CA ASN A 232 -8.16 4.38 7.73
C ASN A 232 -9.19 3.53 8.51
N GLN A 233 -9.26 3.65 9.85
CA GLN A 233 -10.35 3.08 10.67
C GLN A 233 -11.71 3.75 10.46
N GLY A 234 -11.77 4.86 9.73
CA GLY A 234 -13.00 5.61 9.59
C GLY A 234 -13.95 5.02 8.55
N ASN A 235 -14.89 5.84 8.10
CA ASN A 235 -16.22 5.35 7.70
C ASN A 235 -16.23 4.76 6.28
N SER A 236 -15.77 5.53 5.29
CA SER A 236 -15.83 5.06 3.91
C SER A 236 -14.69 5.59 3.04
N HIS A 237 -14.31 4.77 2.06
CA HIS A 237 -13.35 5.13 1.02
C HIS A 237 -14.04 5.09 -0.34
N HIS A 238 -13.89 6.15 -1.11
CA HIS A 238 -14.47 6.31 -2.43
C HIS A 238 -13.37 6.42 -3.46
N ARG A 239 -13.60 5.84 -4.64
CA ARG A 239 -12.60 5.73 -5.68
C ARG A 239 -13.25 5.99 -7.02
N ALA A 240 -12.63 6.84 -7.83
CA ALA A 240 -12.96 6.99 -9.23
C ALA A 240 -11.75 6.57 -10.07
N ALA A 241 -11.97 5.84 -11.15
CA ALA A 241 -10.91 5.38 -12.05
C ALA A 241 -11.33 5.47 -13.50
N VAL A 242 -10.35 5.70 -14.37
CA VAL A 242 -10.49 5.65 -15.83
C VAL A 242 -9.25 4.97 -16.41
N GLY A 243 -9.41 4.33 -17.56
CA GLY A 243 -8.32 3.70 -18.27
C GLY A 243 -8.73 3.25 -19.67
N HIS A 244 -7.75 3.00 -20.52
CA HIS A 244 -8.00 2.46 -21.84
C HIS A 244 -6.93 1.45 -22.21
N GLU A 245 -7.30 0.38 -22.89
CA GLU A 245 -6.35 -0.58 -23.47
C GLU A 245 -6.14 -0.23 -24.95
N TYR A 246 -4.91 0.13 -25.29
CA TYR A 246 -4.48 0.36 -26.66
C TYR A 246 -3.82 -0.92 -27.19
N GLY A 247 -4.36 -1.49 -28.26
CA GLY A 247 -3.63 -2.46 -29.07
C GLY A 247 -2.47 -1.77 -29.78
N LEU A 248 -1.25 -2.28 -29.59
CA LEU A 248 -0.07 -1.77 -30.30
C LEU A 248 0.23 -2.68 -31.50
N VAL A 249 1.27 -3.51 -31.41
CA VAL A 249 1.69 -4.42 -32.49
C VAL A 249 1.63 -5.87 -32.02
N GLY A 250 1.01 -6.72 -32.82
CA GLY A 250 0.83 -8.13 -32.49
C GLY A 250 0.00 -8.30 -31.21
N GLU A 251 0.56 -8.97 -30.22
CA GLU A 251 -0.07 -9.23 -28.93
C GLU A 251 0.34 -8.22 -27.85
N LEU A 252 1.07 -7.16 -28.22
CA LEU A 252 1.45 -6.09 -27.31
C LEU A 252 0.29 -5.13 -27.09
N LYS A 253 -0.04 -4.87 -25.83
CA LYS A 253 -1.10 -3.98 -25.39
C LYS A 253 -0.56 -2.97 -24.38
N PHE A 254 -1.05 -1.74 -24.43
CA PHE A 254 -0.65 -0.66 -23.54
C PHE A 254 -1.86 -0.07 -22.84
N ASN A 255 -1.84 -0.09 -21.50
CA ASN A 255 -3.00 0.21 -20.67
C ASN A 255 -2.64 1.35 -19.69
N PRO A 256 -2.72 2.62 -20.11
CA PRO A 256 -2.66 3.75 -19.20
C PRO A 256 -3.96 3.86 -18.41
N SER A 257 -3.84 4.17 -17.12
CA SER A 257 -4.97 4.40 -16.23
C SER A 257 -4.67 5.47 -15.18
N LEU A 258 -5.74 6.11 -14.72
CA LEU A 258 -5.72 7.11 -13.67
C LEU A 258 -6.80 6.76 -12.65
N GLN A 259 -6.46 6.89 -11.37
CA GLN A 259 -7.36 6.66 -10.26
C GLN A 259 -7.23 7.77 -9.24
N VAL A 260 -8.33 8.12 -8.60
CA VAL A 260 -8.39 9.05 -7.47
C VAL A 260 -9.15 8.39 -6.33
N GLY A 261 -8.53 8.36 -5.15
CA GLY A 261 -9.12 7.89 -3.91
C GLY A 261 -9.49 9.06 -2.99
N TYR A 262 -10.60 8.93 -2.28
CA TYR A 262 -11.10 9.89 -1.30
C TYR A 262 -11.54 9.17 -0.04
N GLN A 263 -11.04 9.59 1.12
CA GLN A 263 -11.45 9.07 2.42
C GLN A 263 -12.48 10.00 3.03
N TYR A 264 -13.63 9.46 3.44
CA TYR A 264 -14.60 10.15 4.27
C TYR A 264 -14.49 9.60 5.69
N PHE A 265 -13.94 10.45 6.58
CA PHE A 265 -13.47 10.13 7.92
C PHE A 265 -12.36 9.08 7.89
N ASN A 266 -11.12 9.48 8.20
CA ASN A 266 -9.96 8.59 8.23
C ASN A 266 -9.91 7.72 9.50
N ASN A 267 -10.34 8.22 10.65
CA ASN A 267 -10.41 7.45 11.88
C ASN A 267 -11.51 8.01 12.82
N ASN A 268 -11.81 7.27 13.89
CA ASN A 268 -12.89 7.61 14.81
C ASN A 268 -12.62 8.85 15.67
N THR A 269 -11.36 9.28 15.76
CA THR A 269 -10.98 10.44 16.58
C THR A 269 -10.83 11.72 15.76
N ASP A 270 -9.95 11.74 14.77
CA ASP A 270 -9.63 12.94 14.02
C ASP A 270 -10.66 13.22 12.92
N ARG A 271 -11.36 12.18 12.43
CA ARG A 271 -12.48 12.25 11.48
C ARG A 271 -12.18 13.12 10.24
N ARG A 272 -10.94 13.07 9.76
CA ARG A 272 -10.47 13.86 8.62
C ARG A 272 -10.96 13.27 7.30
N SER A 273 -11.18 14.13 6.31
CA SER A 273 -11.62 13.70 4.98
C SER A 273 -10.87 14.46 3.90
N GLY A 274 -10.44 13.74 2.87
CA GLY A 274 -9.62 14.30 1.80
C GLY A 274 -9.26 13.27 0.75
N VAL A 275 -8.48 13.69 -0.23
CA VAL A 275 -7.97 12.85 -1.31
C VAL A 275 -6.82 11.99 -0.80
N THR A 276 -7.05 10.69 -0.69
CA THR A 276 -6.03 9.75 -0.20
C THR A 276 -4.89 9.61 -1.19
N ASP A 277 -5.23 9.51 -2.47
CA ASP A 277 -4.27 9.23 -3.52
C ASP A 277 -4.80 9.63 -4.91
N VAL A 278 -3.87 10.00 -5.78
CA VAL A 278 -4.04 10.08 -7.22
C VAL A 278 -3.00 9.12 -7.81
N THR A 279 -3.47 8.00 -8.35
CA THR A 279 -2.61 6.94 -8.86
C THR A 279 -2.62 6.95 -10.38
N ALA A 280 -1.49 7.29 -10.99
CA ALA A 280 -1.28 7.16 -12.44
C ALA A 280 -0.51 5.86 -12.72
N LYS A 281 -1.05 4.99 -13.57
CA LYS A 281 -0.46 3.69 -13.89
C LYS A 281 -0.29 3.52 -15.39
N LEU A 282 0.89 3.07 -15.78
CA LEU A 282 1.23 2.63 -17.13
C LEU A 282 1.50 1.13 -17.11
N GLN A 283 0.77 0.36 -17.91
CA GLN A 283 0.95 -1.08 -18.01
C GLN A 283 1.18 -1.51 -19.46
N LEU A 284 2.14 -2.40 -19.66
CA LEU A 284 2.38 -3.11 -20.92
C LEU A 284 2.05 -4.58 -20.71
N ASN A 285 1.19 -5.12 -21.56
CA ASN A 285 0.87 -6.53 -21.58
C ASN A 285 1.41 -7.15 -22.87
N PHE A 286 2.09 -8.28 -22.75
CA PHE A 286 2.54 -9.08 -23.88
C PHE A 286 2.31 -10.55 -23.58
N LYS A 287 1.36 -11.16 -24.29
CA LYS A 287 0.87 -12.52 -23.99
C LYS A 287 0.42 -12.61 -22.53
N ASP A 288 1.03 -13.54 -21.81
CA ASP A 288 0.78 -13.88 -20.43
C ASP A 288 1.60 -13.02 -19.46
N VAL A 289 2.51 -12.18 -19.95
CA VAL A 289 3.37 -11.34 -19.13
C VAL A 289 2.86 -9.91 -19.12
N ASN A 290 2.92 -9.26 -17.96
CA ASN A 290 2.66 -7.83 -17.82
C ASN A 290 3.74 -7.13 -17.03
N VAL A 291 4.04 -5.89 -17.42
CA VAL A 291 4.91 -4.99 -16.66
C VAL A 291 4.13 -3.70 -16.42
N SER A 292 4.12 -3.21 -15.19
CA SER A 292 3.51 -1.91 -14.91
C SER A 292 4.34 -1.06 -13.97
N VAL A 293 4.19 0.25 -14.14
CA VAL A 293 4.72 1.28 -13.25
C VAL A 293 3.56 2.16 -12.83
N SER A 294 3.42 2.38 -11.53
CA SER A 294 2.42 3.27 -10.94
C SER A 294 3.11 4.34 -10.12
N ASP A 295 2.66 5.59 -10.25
CA ASP A 295 2.97 6.66 -9.31
C ASP A 295 1.73 6.93 -8.47
N VAL A 296 1.82 6.62 -7.18
CA VAL A 296 0.79 6.92 -6.19
C VAL A 296 1.14 8.25 -5.54
N TYR A 297 0.41 9.30 -5.91
CA TYR A 297 0.58 10.63 -5.35
C TYR A 297 -0.41 10.88 -4.22
N ARG A 298 0.05 11.19 -3.01
CA ARG A 298 -0.76 11.54 -1.84
C ARG A 298 -0.82 13.07 -1.67
N PRO A 299 -1.90 13.75 -2.11
CA PRO A 299 -2.00 15.20 -1.98
C PRO A 299 -2.20 15.63 -0.53
N ASP A 300 -3.08 14.93 0.20
CA ASP A 300 -3.54 15.30 1.55
C ASP A 300 -2.81 14.47 2.62
N LEU A 301 -1.55 14.84 2.89
CA LEU A 301 -0.69 14.11 3.84
C LEU A 301 -1.22 14.09 5.28
N TYR A 302 -2.01 15.08 5.69
CA TYR A 302 -2.64 15.13 7.02
C TYR A 302 -3.61 13.94 7.27
N LEU A 303 -4.01 13.20 6.23
CA LEU A 303 -4.79 11.96 6.39
C LEU A 303 -3.96 10.81 6.96
N PHE A 304 -2.64 10.85 6.74
CA PHE A 304 -1.66 9.82 7.09
C PHE A 304 -0.78 10.20 8.28
N ASP A 305 -0.89 11.43 8.76
CA ASP A 305 -0.19 12.00 9.91
C ASP A 305 -0.44 11.20 11.21
N ASN A 306 0.57 11.17 12.07
CA ASN A 306 0.98 10.02 12.85
C ASN A 306 0.76 10.11 14.36
N ASP A 307 -0.26 10.83 14.84
CA ASP A 307 -0.47 10.81 16.30
C ASP A 307 -1.15 9.51 16.80
N ARG A 308 -1.72 8.69 15.90
CA ARG A 308 -2.57 7.53 16.32
C ARG A 308 -2.38 6.23 15.54
N VAL A 309 -1.69 6.28 14.40
CA VAL A 309 -1.77 5.23 13.37
C VAL A 309 -0.54 4.33 13.37
N TYR A 310 0.64 4.87 13.70
CA TYR A 310 1.82 4.08 13.96
C TYR A 310 2.08 4.07 15.47
N PRO A 311 2.16 2.89 16.12
CA PRO A 311 2.52 2.83 17.53
C PRO A 311 3.83 3.60 17.69
N LYS A 312 3.81 4.66 18.51
CA LYS A 312 5.01 5.41 18.82
C LYS A 312 5.91 4.52 19.67
N PRO A 313 7.13 4.21 19.22
CA PRO A 313 8.09 3.58 20.08
C PRO A 313 8.35 4.45 21.31
N SER A 314 8.72 3.83 22.42
CA SER A 314 9.10 4.57 23.63
C SER A 314 10.19 5.60 23.31
N GLY A 315 10.02 6.84 23.76
CA GLY A 315 10.99 7.94 23.51
C GLY A 315 10.75 8.77 22.26
N VAL A 316 9.65 8.53 21.52
CA VAL A 316 9.18 9.44 20.46
C VAL A 316 8.27 10.50 21.07
N ALA A 317 8.65 11.77 20.92
CA ALA A 317 7.82 12.86 21.42
C ALA A 317 6.51 12.98 20.60
N ALA A 318 5.46 13.47 21.26
CA ALA A 318 4.16 13.57 20.62
C ALA A 318 4.21 14.63 19.52
N ASP A 319 3.76 14.28 18.32
CA ASP A 319 3.50 15.27 17.29
C ASP A 319 2.40 16.21 17.77
N ASN A 320 2.69 17.50 17.78
CA ASN A 320 1.77 18.52 18.25
C ASN A 320 1.11 19.28 17.10
N ASP A 321 1.53 19.03 15.85
CA ASP A 321 0.98 19.65 14.65
C ASP A 321 0.52 18.59 13.67
N ALA A 322 -0.73 18.15 13.84
CA ALA A 322 -1.29 17.09 13.03
C ALA A 322 -1.68 17.55 11.61
N GLU A 323 -1.28 18.73 11.14
CA GLU A 323 -1.59 19.23 9.78
C GLU A 323 -0.34 19.47 8.91
N ASP A 324 0.85 19.26 9.45
CA ASP A 324 2.10 19.58 8.74
C ASP A 324 2.57 18.47 7.77
N GLY A 325 1.89 17.32 7.79
CA GLY A 325 2.20 16.16 6.95
C GLY A 325 3.57 15.56 7.25
N LYS A 326 4.07 15.78 8.46
CA LYS A 326 5.23 15.08 8.99
C LYS A 326 4.81 13.81 9.68
N GLU A 327 5.80 12.95 9.82
CA GLU A 327 5.70 11.72 10.57
C GLU A 327 7.05 11.44 11.21
N THR A 328 7.05 10.69 12.31
CA THR A 328 8.26 10.12 12.88
C THR A 328 9.10 9.39 11.82
N ASP A 329 10.35 9.83 11.67
CA ASP A 329 11.37 9.21 10.83
C ASP A 329 11.90 7.96 11.51
N PRO A 330 11.63 6.75 10.98
CA PRO A 330 12.09 5.54 11.62
C PRO A 330 13.60 5.49 11.80
N SER A 331 14.38 6.12 10.90
CA SER A 331 15.84 6.13 11.00
C SER A 331 16.40 6.94 12.17
N LYS A 332 15.57 7.77 12.82
CA LYS A 332 15.97 8.72 13.86
C LYS A 332 15.41 8.39 15.25
N ILE A 333 14.73 7.26 15.39
CA ILE A 333 14.13 6.85 16.66
C ILE A 333 15.12 6.03 17.48
N HIS A 334 15.73 5.02 16.85
CA HIS A 334 16.44 3.96 17.57
C HIS A 334 17.93 3.90 17.26
N GLY A 335 18.70 3.25 18.14
CA GLY A 335 20.15 3.09 18.02
C GLY A 335 20.97 4.17 18.75
N THR A 336 22.24 3.85 18.99
CA THR A 336 23.14 4.61 19.87
C THR A 336 23.29 6.07 19.47
N TYR A 337 23.38 6.35 18.16
CA TYR A 337 23.51 7.71 17.65
C TYR A 337 22.29 8.56 17.99
N ASN A 338 21.08 8.04 17.71
CA ASN A 338 19.83 8.72 17.97
C ASN A 338 19.59 8.94 19.47
N GLN A 339 19.97 7.95 20.29
CA GLN A 339 19.91 8.06 21.74
C GLN A 339 20.88 9.10 22.28
N ALA A 340 22.12 9.18 21.75
CA ALA A 340 23.07 10.20 22.13
C ALA A 340 22.56 11.62 21.78
N VAL A 341 21.95 11.79 20.61
CA VAL A 341 21.31 13.06 20.22
C VAL A 341 20.14 13.40 21.15
N ALA A 342 19.26 12.44 21.45
CA ALA A 342 18.15 12.64 22.36
C ALA A 342 18.64 13.03 23.77
N SER A 343 19.63 12.32 24.33
CA SER A 343 20.26 12.65 25.61
C SER A 343 20.89 14.04 25.61
N ALA A 344 21.60 14.40 24.54
CA ALA A 344 22.18 15.74 24.38
C ALA A 344 21.11 16.83 24.44
N ILE A 345 20.00 16.68 23.68
CA ILE A 345 18.85 17.60 23.72
C ILE A 345 18.27 17.68 25.14
N GLN A 346 18.09 16.55 25.81
CA GLN A 346 17.54 16.51 27.17
C GLN A 346 18.45 17.17 28.21
N SER A 347 19.76 17.18 28.00
CA SER A 347 20.74 17.83 28.87
C SER A 347 20.85 19.35 28.70
N LEU A 348 20.26 19.93 27.65
CA LEU A 348 20.30 21.38 27.42
C LEU A 348 19.63 22.16 28.56
N PRO A 349 20.11 23.38 28.90
CA PRO A 349 19.48 24.24 29.90
C PRO A 349 18.25 24.97 29.33
N LEU A 350 17.34 24.21 28.72
CA LEU A 350 16.08 24.69 28.13
C LEU A 350 14.88 24.18 28.94
N ASP A 351 13.73 24.83 28.78
CA ASP A 351 12.47 24.34 29.33
C ASP A 351 12.00 23.04 28.62
N ALA A 352 11.05 22.34 29.24
CA ALA A 352 10.57 21.04 28.74
C ALA A 352 9.89 21.14 27.35
N ALA A 353 9.19 22.24 27.06
CA ALA A 353 8.52 22.42 25.77
C ALA A 353 9.54 22.63 24.65
N SER A 354 10.55 23.46 24.89
CA SER A 354 11.67 23.67 23.96
C SER A 354 12.46 22.38 23.69
N LYS A 355 12.71 21.56 24.71
CA LYS A 355 13.34 20.23 24.53
C LYS A 355 12.49 19.29 23.70
N SER A 356 11.19 19.23 23.98
CA SER A 356 10.24 18.42 23.23
C SER A 356 10.18 18.85 21.76
N HIS A 357 10.16 20.15 21.49
CA HIS A 357 10.17 20.69 20.12
C HIS A 357 11.44 20.34 19.36
N LEU A 358 12.63 20.45 19.99
CA LEU A 358 13.89 20.05 19.37
C LEU A 358 13.94 18.55 19.09
N LEU A 359 13.46 17.73 20.03
CA LEU A 359 13.41 16.29 19.87
C LEU A 359 12.45 15.88 18.74
N ASN A 360 11.25 16.46 18.69
CA ASN A 360 10.30 16.27 17.60
C ASN A 360 10.89 16.67 16.25
N SER A 361 11.49 17.87 16.17
CA SER A 361 12.11 18.37 14.94
C SER A 361 13.25 17.48 14.45
N TYR A 362 14.00 16.88 15.37
CA TYR A 362 15.01 15.88 15.03
C TYR A 362 14.35 14.61 14.49
N GLN A 363 13.42 14.02 15.25
CA GLN A 363 12.81 12.72 15.00
C GLN A 363 11.82 12.69 13.84
N GLN A 364 11.35 13.82 13.33
CA GLN A 364 10.36 13.88 12.25
C GLN A 364 11.01 13.93 10.85
N GLN A 365 10.23 13.52 9.86
CA GLN A 365 10.44 13.72 8.42
C GLN A 365 9.11 14.06 7.75
N HIS A 366 9.16 14.69 6.57
CA HIS A 366 7.97 14.79 5.73
C HIS A 366 7.67 13.45 5.06
N LEU A 367 6.40 13.06 5.04
CA LEU A 367 5.98 11.90 4.27
C LEU A 367 6.23 12.14 2.77
N PRO A 368 6.88 11.20 2.06
CA PRO A 368 6.97 11.27 0.61
C PRO A 368 5.57 11.33 0.01
N LYS A 369 5.33 12.33 -0.85
CA LYS A 369 4.03 12.42 -1.55
C LYS A 369 3.90 11.42 -2.68
N HIS A 370 5.01 11.12 -3.36
CA HIS A 370 5.03 10.18 -4.47
C HIS A 370 5.53 8.83 -4.00
N HIS A 371 4.87 7.77 -4.42
CA HIS A 371 5.31 6.39 -4.24
C HIS A 371 5.30 5.65 -5.57
N LEU A 372 6.48 5.22 -6.01
CA LEU A 372 6.65 4.49 -7.26
C LEU A 372 6.55 2.99 -7.02
N VAL A 373 5.55 2.38 -7.65
CA VAL A 373 5.30 0.94 -7.62
C VAL A 373 5.63 0.34 -8.98
N VAL A 374 6.53 -0.62 -9.01
CA VAL A 374 6.87 -1.42 -10.20
C VAL A 374 6.36 -2.82 -9.97
N ASN A 375 5.69 -3.38 -10.98
CA ASN A 375 5.14 -4.72 -10.94
C ASN A 375 5.49 -5.50 -12.21
N LEU A 376 5.92 -6.74 -12.04
CA LEU A 376 6.11 -7.73 -13.10
C LEU A 376 5.16 -8.91 -12.84
N GLY A 377 4.17 -9.09 -13.71
CA GLY A 377 3.17 -10.14 -13.60
C GLY A 377 3.26 -11.21 -14.69
N TYR A 378 2.76 -12.39 -14.35
CA TYR A 378 2.49 -13.51 -15.24
C TYR A 378 1.06 -14.02 -14.98
N MET A 379 0.30 -14.25 -16.04
CA MET A 379 -1.11 -14.64 -15.98
C MET A 379 -1.34 -15.85 -16.85
N THR A 380 -2.05 -16.85 -16.33
CA THR A 380 -2.44 -18.04 -17.08
C THR A 380 -3.89 -18.39 -16.75
N LYS A 381 -4.64 -18.81 -17.76
CA LYS A 381 -6.03 -19.28 -17.60
C LYS A 381 -6.02 -20.81 -17.69
N PHE A 382 -6.79 -21.47 -16.81
CA PHE A 382 -6.92 -22.93 -16.78
C PHE A 382 -8.36 -23.37 -16.97
#